data_AF-A0A933BUV4-F1
#
_entry.id   AF-A0A933BUV4-F1
#
_cell.length_a   1.000
_cell.length_b   1.000
_cell.length_c   1.000
_cell.angle_alpha   90.00
_cell.angle_beta   90.00
_cell.angle_gamma   90.00
#
_symmetry.space_group_name_H-M   'P 1'
#
loop_
_entity.id
_entity.type
_entity.pdbx_description
1 polymer ?
#
loop_
_entity_poly.entity_id
_entity_poly.type
_entity_poly.pdbx_seq_one_letter_code
_entity_poly.pdbx_strand_id
1 'polypeptide(L)'
;MTFEESFPNLKKNPANYRITSEATRSYNCIAWASGETHRWWWPDPDDQYYYWPSDLPREQTLSVFIRAYEGLGYALCSNFELEKDYLKVAIFADKDGNPTHAARQLANGRWTSKLGKDVDIEHELNGVEGPVYGTAVRVLKKRIDFA
;
A
#
# COMPACT_ATOMS: atom_id res chain seq x y z
N MET A 1 8.94 -19.13 -4.58
CA MET A 1 7.67 -18.60 -5.10
C MET A 1 7.99 -17.79 -6.34
N THR A 2 7.38 -18.08 -7.49
CA THR A 2 7.54 -17.28 -8.71
C THR A 2 6.65 -16.03 -8.66
N PHE A 3 6.81 -15.12 -9.62
CA PHE A 3 5.93 -13.95 -9.74
C PHE A 3 4.46 -14.38 -9.90
N GLU A 4 4.21 -15.42 -10.70
CA GLU A 4 2.89 -15.96 -10.98
C GLU A 4 2.21 -16.55 -9.73
N GLU A 5 2.99 -17.23 -8.89
CA GLU A 5 2.51 -17.76 -7.62
C GLU A 5 2.25 -16.64 -6.62
N SER A 6 3.03 -15.57 -6.68
CA SER A 6 2.92 -14.41 -5.79
C SER A 6 1.71 -13.53 -6.14
N PHE A 7 1.46 -13.33 -7.43
CA PHE A 7 0.47 -12.40 -7.98
C PHE A 7 -0.40 -13.06 -9.06
N PRO A 8 -1.23 -14.06 -8.68
CA PRO A 8 -2.01 -14.83 -9.64
C PRO A 8 -3.02 -13.97 -10.42
N ASN A 9 -3.54 -12.88 -9.83
CA ASN A 9 -4.50 -12.00 -10.49
C ASN A 9 -3.84 -11.11 -11.56
N LEU A 10 -2.61 -10.63 -11.33
CA LEU A 10 -1.82 -9.93 -12.35
C LEU A 10 -1.53 -10.83 -13.56
N LYS A 11 -1.23 -12.11 -13.31
CA LYS A 11 -1.00 -13.08 -14.39
C LYS A 11 -2.27 -13.34 -15.21
N LYS A 12 -3.41 -13.55 -14.52
CA LYS A 12 -4.69 -13.85 -15.19
C LYS A 12 -5.11 -12.71 -16.12
N ASN A 13 -4.83 -11.47 -15.74
CA ASN A 13 -5.22 -10.28 -16.49
C ASN A 13 -4.01 -9.34 -16.69
N PRO A 14 -3.05 -9.67 -17.57
CA PRO A 14 -1.83 -8.89 -17.72
C PRO A 14 -2.09 -7.49 -18.30
N ALA A 15 -3.20 -7.29 -19.02
CA ALA A 15 -3.66 -5.97 -19.46
C ALA A 15 -4.11 -5.07 -18.29
N ASN A 16 -4.40 -5.65 -17.12
CA ASN A 16 -4.88 -4.95 -15.94
C ASN A 16 -3.73 -4.54 -15.01
N TYR A 17 -2.48 -4.52 -15.49
CA TYR A 17 -1.42 -3.78 -14.82
C TYR A 17 -0.37 -3.24 -15.80
N ARG A 18 0.40 -2.26 -15.34
CA ARG A 18 1.57 -1.76 -16.05
C ARG A 18 2.68 -1.44 -15.06
N ILE A 19 3.92 -1.69 -15.47
CA ILE A 19 5.12 -1.24 -14.76
C ILE A 19 5.28 0.27 -14.98
N THR A 20 5.57 1.01 -13.91
CA THR A 20 5.66 2.48 -13.93
C THR A 20 7.01 3.02 -13.46
N SER A 21 7.94 2.16 -13.02
CA SER A 21 9.27 2.56 -12.57
C SER A 21 10.33 1.50 -12.91
N GLU A 22 11.60 1.88 -12.76
CA GLU A 22 12.69 0.93 -12.61
C GLU A 22 12.64 0.25 -11.23
N ALA A 23 13.36 -0.87 -11.09
CA ALA A 23 13.43 -1.61 -9.84
C ALA A 23 14.29 -0.88 -8.80
N THR A 24 13.80 -0.75 -7.56
CA THR A 24 14.54 -0.10 -6.48
C THR A 24 14.27 -0.70 -5.11
N ARG A 25 15.30 -0.68 -4.25
CA ARG A 25 15.25 -1.16 -2.85
C ARG A 25 15.16 -0.02 -1.83
N SER A 26 14.94 1.22 -2.27
CA SER A 26 15.01 2.39 -1.39
C SER A 26 13.74 2.58 -0.53
N TYR A 27 12.60 2.05 -0.98
CA TYR A 27 11.31 2.15 -0.30
C TYR A 27 10.45 0.91 -0.59
N ASN A 28 9.41 0.71 0.23
CA ASN A 28 8.42 -0.35 0.09
C ASN A 28 7.02 0.19 -0.22
N CYS A 29 6.05 -0.71 -0.31
CA CYS A 29 4.64 -0.40 -0.56
C CYS A 29 4.01 0.53 0.48
N ILE A 30 4.38 0.38 1.76
CA ILE A 30 3.85 1.22 2.84
C ILE A 30 4.34 2.67 2.67
N ALA A 31 5.64 2.85 2.42
CA ALA A 31 6.20 4.14 2.08
C ALA A 31 5.59 4.69 0.78
N TRP A 32 5.55 3.89 -0.29
CA TRP A 32 5.02 4.30 -1.59
C TRP A 32 3.57 4.79 -1.50
N ALA A 33 2.71 4.08 -0.76
CA ALA A 33 1.32 4.45 -0.57
C ALA A 33 1.17 5.82 0.13
N SER A 34 2.11 6.17 1.01
CA SER A 34 2.19 7.50 1.64
C SER A 34 2.71 8.62 0.72
N GLY A 35 3.27 8.27 -0.44
CA GLY A 35 3.98 9.21 -1.31
C GLY A 35 5.48 9.30 -1.05
N GLU A 36 6.02 8.40 -0.23
CA GLU A 36 7.43 8.38 0.17
C GLU A 36 8.27 7.47 -0.74
N THR A 37 9.44 7.96 -1.16
CA THR A 37 10.35 7.25 -2.09
C THR A 37 11.80 7.18 -1.62
N HIS A 38 12.14 7.71 -0.44
CA HIS A 38 13.54 7.75 0.03
C HIS A 38 13.83 6.86 1.25
N ARG A 39 12.82 6.19 1.83
CA ARG A 39 13.00 5.34 3.01
C ARG A 39 11.94 4.25 3.10
N TRP A 40 12.30 3.16 3.77
CA TRP A 40 11.44 2.01 4.00
C TRP A 40 10.60 2.21 5.27
N TRP A 41 9.31 1.89 5.20
CA TRP A 41 8.39 2.02 6.33
C TRP A 41 7.99 0.65 6.86
N TRP A 42 8.29 0.36 8.13
CA TRP A 42 7.81 -0.86 8.79
C TRP A 42 7.89 -0.73 10.31
N PRO A 43 6.86 -1.16 11.07
CA PRO A 43 6.89 -1.15 12.52
C PRO A 43 7.68 -2.35 13.05
N ASP A 44 8.96 -2.43 12.71
CA ASP A 44 9.85 -3.51 13.14
C ASP A 44 10.18 -3.36 14.64
N PRO A 45 9.69 -4.27 15.52
CA PRO A 45 9.95 -4.19 16.96
C PRO A 45 11.39 -4.52 17.32
N ASP A 46 12.07 -5.36 16.53
CA ASP A 46 13.32 -6.02 16.89
C ASP A 46 14.54 -5.25 16.36
N ASP A 47 14.50 -4.79 15.10
CA ASP A 47 15.69 -4.22 14.44
C ASP A 47 15.65 -2.67 14.35
N GLN A 48 14.48 -2.04 14.54
CA GLN A 48 14.22 -0.58 14.43
C GLN A 48 14.86 0.14 13.22
N TYR A 49 15.36 -0.61 12.23
CA TYR A 49 16.12 -0.12 11.10
C TYR A 49 15.25 0.66 10.12
N TYR A 50 13.99 0.24 9.99
CA TYR A 50 13.01 0.90 9.13
C TYR A 50 12.33 2.05 9.84
N TYR A 51 11.97 3.07 9.05
CA TYR A 51 11.23 4.19 9.57
C TYR A 51 9.85 3.75 10.06
N TRP A 52 9.48 4.28 11.22
CA TRP A 52 8.12 4.26 11.74
C TRP A 52 7.91 5.54 12.55
N PRO A 53 6.72 6.16 12.53
CA PRO A 53 6.44 7.32 13.39
C PRO A 53 6.74 7.02 14.86
N SER A 54 7.51 7.90 15.52
CA SER A 54 8.03 7.64 16.87
C SER A 54 6.98 7.74 17.98
N ASP A 55 5.83 8.35 17.68
CA ASP A 55 4.65 8.44 18.54
C ASP A 55 3.73 7.21 18.44
N LEU A 56 4.03 6.27 17.53
CA LEU A 56 3.29 5.03 17.36
C LEU A 56 4.09 3.82 17.83
N PRO A 57 3.43 2.79 18.40
CA PRO A 57 4.12 1.56 18.74
C PRO A 57 4.63 0.87 17.46
N ARG A 58 5.76 0.18 17.57
CA ARG A 58 6.33 -0.66 16.52
C ARG A 58 5.73 -2.07 16.59
N GLU A 59 4.44 -2.15 16.27
CA GLU A 59 3.69 -3.41 16.22
C GLU A 59 3.05 -3.60 14.84
N GLN A 60 3.12 -4.82 14.31
CA GLN A 60 2.51 -5.16 13.02
C GLN A 60 1.00 -5.44 13.16
N THR A 61 0.24 -4.42 13.54
CA THR A 61 -1.23 -4.53 13.70
C THR A 61 -1.96 -3.56 12.78
N LEU A 62 -3.17 -3.92 12.36
CA LEU A 62 -3.97 -3.08 11.46
C LEU A 62 -4.24 -1.68 12.04
N SER A 63 -4.50 -1.58 13.35
CA SER A 63 -4.72 -0.31 14.03
C SER A 63 -3.49 0.61 14.01
N VAL A 64 -2.28 0.04 14.08
CA VAL A 64 -1.02 0.79 14.04
C VAL A 64 -0.74 1.33 12.64
N PHE A 65 -1.02 0.56 11.60
CA PHE A 65 -0.91 1.04 10.21
C PHE A 65 -1.96 2.11 9.89
N ILE A 66 -3.21 1.95 10.37
CA ILE A 66 -4.25 2.99 10.25
C ILE A 66 -3.75 4.29 10.86
N ARG A 67 -3.27 4.26 12.11
CA ARG A 67 -2.77 5.45 12.80
C ARG A 67 -1.58 6.10 12.10
N ALA A 68 -0.71 5.31 11.48
CA ALA A 68 0.41 5.85 10.70
C ALA A 68 -0.06 6.69 9.51
N TYR A 69 -1.11 6.26 8.79
CA TYR A 69 -1.70 7.07 7.73
C TYR A 69 -2.56 8.23 8.27
N GLU A 70 -3.22 8.05 9.43
CA GLU A 70 -3.94 9.16 10.08
C GLU A 70 -3.00 10.30 10.47
N GLY A 71 -1.78 10.00 10.92
CA GLY A 71 -0.72 10.98 11.15
C GLY A 71 -0.31 11.77 9.90
N LEU A 72 -0.65 11.29 8.70
CA LEU A 72 -0.45 11.97 7.42
C LEU A 72 -1.71 12.72 6.92
N GLY A 73 -2.72 12.85 7.78
CA GLY A 73 -3.98 13.52 7.47
C GLY A 73 -5.01 12.65 6.75
N TYR A 74 -4.80 11.33 6.66
CA TYR A 74 -5.84 10.42 6.19
C TYR A 74 -6.89 10.16 7.28
N ALA A 75 -8.11 9.86 6.87
CA ALA A 75 -9.18 9.40 7.75
C ALA A 75 -9.85 8.16 7.15
N LEU A 76 -10.41 7.30 8.00
CA LEU A 76 -11.13 6.11 7.55
C LEU A 76 -12.22 6.44 6.52
N CYS A 77 -12.32 5.61 5.49
CA CYS A 77 -13.29 5.71 4.42
C CYS A 77 -14.08 4.40 4.31
N SER A 78 -15.33 4.48 3.84
CA SER A 78 -16.24 3.33 3.76
C SER A 78 -16.16 2.57 2.43
N ASN A 79 -15.51 3.12 1.39
CA ASN A 79 -15.46 2.51 0.07
C ASN A 79 -14.16 2.83 -0.67
N PHE A 80 -13.80 1.95 -1.61
CA PHE A 80 -12.61 2.04 -2.44
C PHE A 80 -12.83 2.84 -3.74
N GLU A 81 -14.05 3.33 -3.98
CA GLU A 81 -14.40 4.06 -5.21
C GLU A 81 -13.61 5.36 -5.33
N LEU A 82 -13.29 5.78 -6.56
CA LEU A 82 -12.65 7.07 -6.79
C LEU A 82 -13.55 8.20 -6.29
N GLU A 83 -12.99 9.11 -5.50
CA GLU A 83 -13.69 10.28 -4.99
C GLU A 83 -12.93 11.54 -5.44
N LYS A 84 -13.64 12.44 -6.14
CA LYS A 84 -13.05 13.69 -6.62
C LYS A 84 -12.47 14.48 -5.44
N ASP A 85 -11.29 15.06 -5.63
CA ASP A 85 -10.58 15.88 -4.63
C ASP A 85 -10.08 15.10 -3.39
N TYR A 86 -10.02 13.77 -3.44
CA TYR A 86 -9.44 12.93 -2.40
C TYR A 86 -8.37 11.97 -2.94
N LEU A 87 -7.32 11.76 -2.14
CA LEU A 87 -6.40 10.63 -2.30
C LEU A 87 -6.82 9.50 -1.37
N LYS A 88 -6.79 8.26 -1.87
CA LYS A 88 -7.08 7.07 -1.07
C LYS A 88 -5.86 6.19 -0.89
N VAL A 89 -5.78 5.52 0.26
CA VAL A 89 -4.83 4.44 0.54
C VAL A 89 -5.62 3.21 0.99
N ALA A 90 -5.35 2.07 0.37
CA ALA A 90 -5.87 0.77 0.76
C ALA A 90 -4.79 0.04 1.56
N ILE A 91 -5.15 -0.52 2.71
CA ILE A 91 -4.32 -1.41 3.52
C ILE A 91 -4.81 -2.83 3.29
N PHE A 92 -3.88 -3.73 3.03
CA PHE A 92 -4.14 -5.14 2.84
C PHE A 92 -3.61 -5.94 4.03
N ALA A 93 -4.28 -7.05 4.31
CA ALA A 93 -3.90 -7.95 5.38
C ALA A 93 -4.02 -9.42 4.95
N ASP A 94 -3.20 -10.27 5.55
CA ASP A 94 -3.32 -11.72 5.41
C ASP A 94 -4.59 -12.26 6.10
N LYS A 95 -4.79 -13.58 6.02
CA LYS A 95 -5.93 -14.29 6.63
C LYS A 95 -5.98 -14.17 8.16
N ASP A 96 -4.86 -13.88 8.81
CA ASP A 96 -4.74 -13.75 10.26
C ASP A 96 -4.91 -12.27 10.68
N GLY A 97 -5.13 -11.37 9.72
CA GLY A 97 -5.39 -9.95 9.94
C GLY A 97 -4.12 -9.10 10.07
N ASN A 98 -2.94 -9.67 9.80
CA ASN A 98 -1.68 -8.92 9.87
C ASN A 98 -1.52 -8.08 8.60
N PRO A 99 -1.21 -6.77 8.71
CA PRO A 99 -0.93 -5.94 7.55
C PRO A 99 0.27 -6.45 6.76
N THR A 100 0.13 -6.52 5.45
CA THR A 100 1.17 -7.03 4.54
C THR A 100 1.51 -6.04 3.42
N HIS A 101 0.55 -5.18 3.04
CA HIS A 101 0.69 -4.30 1.89
C HIS A 101 -0.15 -3.03 1.99
N ALA A 102 0.21 -2.02 1.19
CA ALA A 102 -0.62 -0.85 0.97
C ALA A 102 -0.51 -0.35 -0.48
N ALA A 103 -1.61 0.21 -0.98
CA ALA A 103 -1.69 0.79 -2.32
C ALA A 103 -2.31 2.19 -2.26
N ARG A 104 -1.89 3.10 -3.14
CA ARG A 104 -2.48 4.45 -3.27
C ARG A 104 -3.35 4.52 -4.53
N GLN A 105 -4.51 5.16 -4.44
CA GLN A 105 -5.35 5.38 -5.61
C GLN A 105 -4.84 6.56 -6.43
N LEU A 106 -4.87 6.41 -7.75
CA LEU A 106 -4.54 7.43 -8.73
C LEU A 106 -5.81 8.15 -9.21
N ALA A 107 -5.64 9.33 -9.80
CA ALA A 107 -6.76 10.15 -10.30
C ALA A 107 -7.59 9.48 -11.43
N ASN A 108 -7.07 8.42 -12.05
CA ASN A 108 -7.77 7.61 -13.05
C ASN A 108 -8.59 6.45 -12.43
N GLY A 109 -8.66 6.36 -11.10
CA GLY A 109 -9.38 5.29 -10.38
C GLY A 109 -8.58 3.99 -10.20
N ARG A 110 -7.43 3.85 -10.86
CA ARG A 110 -6.53 2.72 -10.67
C ARG A 110 -5.70 2.88 -9.40
N TRP A 111 -5.06 1.79 -8.98
CA TRP A 111 -4.22 1.74 -7.78
C TRP A 111 -2.76 1.62 -8.15
N THR A 112 -1.87 2.17 -7.34
CA THR A 112 -0.43 2.02 -7.49
C THR A 112 0.21 1.37 -6.26
N SER A 113 1.17 0.49 -6.52
CA SER A 113 1.86 -0.31 -5.51
C SER A 113 3.32 -0.48 -5.87
N LYS A 114 4.18 -0.50 -4.85
CA LYS A 114 5.56 -1.00 -4.95
C LYS A 114 5.57 -2.51 -4.72
N LEU A 115 6.06 -3.30 -5.66
CA LEU A 115 6.19 -4.75 -5.51
C LEU A 115 7.45 -5.13 -4.73
N GLY A 116 7.38 -5.02 -3.39
CA GLY A 116 8.49 -5.35 -2.50
C GLY A 116 9.76 -4.57 -2.85
N LYS A 117 10.85 -5.27 -3.21
CA LYS A 117 12.17 -4.70 -3.56
C LYS A 117 12.35 -4.42 -5.07
N ASP A 118 11.28 -4.56 -5.86
CA ASP A 118 11.33 -4.54 -7.33
C ASP A 118 10.78 -3.23 -7.93
N VAL A 119 9.84 -3.28 -8.87
CA VAL A 119 9.23 -2.13 -9.56
C VAL A 119 7.97 -1.58 -8.87
N ASP A 120 7.57 -0.38 -9.25
CA ASP A 120 6.22 0.14 -9.07
C ASP A 120 5.30 -0.30 -10.21
N ILE A 121 4.05 -0.55 -9.88
CA ILE A 121 3.00 -0.87 -10.84
C ILE A 121 1.76 -0.01 -10.65
N GLU A 122 0.99 0.14 -11.72
CA GLU A 122 -0.40 0.57 -11.70
C GLU A 122 -1.29 -0.63 -12.00
N HIS A 123 -2.31 -0.90 -11.18
CA HIS A 123 -3.14 -2.09 -11.21
C HIS A 123 -4.61 -1.82 -10.79
N GLU A 124 -5.50 -2.77 -11.02
CA GLU A 124 -6.81 -2.80 -10.34
C GLU A 124 -6.64 -3.21 -8.87
N LEU A 125 -7.53 -2.79 -7.96
CA LEU A 125 -7.36 -3.04 -6.52
C LEU A 125 -7.08 -4.51 -6.19
N ASN A 126 -7.88 -5.42 -6.75
CA ASN A 126 -7.76 -6.86 -6.56
C ASN A 126 -6.58 -7.50 -7.31
N GLY A 127 -5.92 -6.76 -8.20
CA GLY A 127 -4.84 -7.26 -9.04
C GLY A 127 -3.66 -7.80 -8.23
N VAL A 128 -3.39 -7.18 -7.08
CA VAL A 128 -2.30 -7.58 -6.18
C VAL A 128 -2.79 -8.41 -4.99
N GLU A 129 -4.08 -8.71 -4.91
CA GLU A 129 -4.60 -9.62 -3.89
C GLU A 129 -4.14 -11.05 -4.16
N GLY A 130 -3.90 -11.80 -3.09
CA GLY A 130 -3.45 -13.18 -3.19
C GLY A 130 -2.56 -13.60 -2.03
N PRO A 131 -1.74 -14.65 -2.22
CA PRO A 131 -1.04 -15.29 -1.12
C PRO A 131 0.02 -14.40 -0.45
N VAL A 132 0.56 -13.39 -1.15
CA VAL A 132 1.62 -12.52 -0.63
C VAL A 132 1.06 -11.29 0.09
N TYR A 133 0.03 -10.65 -0.47
CA TYR A 133 -0.54 -9.42 0.08
C TYR A 133 -1.91 -9.60 0.73
N GLY A 134 -2.49 -10.79 0.69
CA GLY A 134 -3.83 -11.02 1.23
C GLY A 134 -4.89 -10.23 0.47
N THR A 135 -5.82 -9.59 1.17
CA THR A 135 -6.94 -8.83 0.60
C THR A 135 -7.00 -7.41 1.13
N ALA A 136 -7.59 -6.49 0.36
CA ALA A 136 -7.79 -5.12 0.81
C ALA A 136 -8.83 -5.09 1.96
N VAL A 137 -8.41 -4.72 3.16
CA VAL A 137 -9.26 -4.76 4.37
C VAL A 137 -9.70 -3.39 4.85
N ARG A 138 -8.93 -2.33 4.56
CA ARG A 138 -9.25 -0.96 4.98
C ARG A 138 -8.88 0.03 3.90
N VAL A 139 -9.64 1.12 3.86
CA VAL A 139 -9.36 2.27 3.01
C VAL A 139 -9.43 3.53 3.84
N LEU A 140 -8.47 4.42 3.62
CA LEU A 140 -8.44 5.75 4.18
C LEU A 140 -8.39 6.77 3.07
N LYS A 141 -8.88 7.98 3.32
CA LYS A 141 -8.84 9.10 2.38
C LYS A 141 -8.32 10.37 3.03
N LYS A 142 -7.64 11.20 2.25
CA LYS A 142 -7.31 12.59 2.62
C LYS A 142 -7.70 13.54 1.50
N ARG A 143 -8.09 14.76 1.84
CA ARG A 143 -8.41 15.78 0.83
C ARG A 143 -7.15 16.19 0.09
N ILE A 144 -7.27 16.42 -1.22
CA ILE A 144 -6.22 17.05 -2.03
C ILE A 144 -6.39 18.55 -1.87
N ASP A 145 -5.43 19.18 -1.20
CA ASP A 145 -5.35 20.63 -1.18
C ASP A 145 -4.62 21.07 -2.46
N PHE A 146 -5.34 21.74 -3.36
CA PHE A 146 -4.73 22.47 -4.45
C PHE A 146 -4.22 23.79 -3.86
N ALA A 147 -2.93 23.84 -3.53
CA ALA A 147 -2.23 25.10 -3.28
C ALA A 147 -2.05 25.87 -4.59
#